data_AF-A0A961MLC7-F1
#
_entry.id   AF-A0A961MLC7-F1
#
_cell.length_a   1.000
_cell.length_b   1.000
_cell.length_c   1.000
_cell.angle_alpha   90.00
_cell.angle_beta   90.00
_cell.angle_gamma   90.00
#
_symmetry.space_group_name_H-M   'P 1'
#
loop_
_entity.id
_entity.type
_entity.pdbx_description
1 polymer ?
#
loop_
_entity_poly.entity_id
_entity_poly.type
_entity_poly.pdbx_seq_one_letter_code
_entity_poly.pdbx_strand_id
1 'polypeptide(L)'
;LDRIDQPEKHWKFSFGDLEERKYWDAYMDAYEDMIRNTATEDAPWHVVPANNKWYARMVISSALAEALEALDPKFPKVDDDYRRRLAEARGALAAEAGKGRKG
;
A
#
# COMPACT_ATOMS: atom_id res chain seq x y z
N LEU A 1 12.70 9.10 -21.37
CA LEU A 1 12.88 8.27 -22.58
C LEU A 1 13.23 6.82 -22.21
N ASP A 2 13.65 6.57 -20.97
CA ASP A 2 14.01 5.26 -20.39
C ASP A 2 13.07 4.08 -20.70
N ARG A 3 11.75 4.29 -20.86
CA ARG A 3 10.81 3.20 -21.21
C ARG A 3 10.90 2.77 -22.68
N ILE A 4 11.37 3.66 -23.54
CA ILE A 4 11.64 3.43 -24.97
C ILE A 4 13.06 2.91 -25.14
N ASP A 5 14.01 3.47 -24.39
CA ASP A 5 15.44 3.16 -24.56
C ASP A 5 15.85 1.81 -23.96
N GLN A 6 15.07 1.26 -23.03
CA GLN A 6 15.37 0.01 -22.31
C GLN A 6 14.43 -1.12 -22.73
N PRO A 7 14.90 -2.15 -23.46
CA PRO A 7 14.08 -3.24 -23.98
C PRO A 7 13.20 -3.94 -22.94
N GLU A 8 13.72 -4.14 -21.72
CA GLU A 8 13.02 -4.78 -20.61
C GLU A 8 11.84 -3.94 -20.06
N LYS A 9 11.75 -2.66 -20.46
CA LYS A 9 10.66 -1.75 -20.08
C LYS A 9 9.65 -1.51 -21.20
N HIS A 10 9.87 -2.01 -22.41
CA HIS A 10 9.00 -1.80 -23.58
C HIS A 10 7.56 -2.22 -23.30
N TRP A 11 7.36 -3.34 -22.61
CA TRP A 11 6.02 -3.84 -22.24
C TRP A 11 5.23 -2.87 -21.35
N LYS A 12 5.89 -1.92 -20.67
CA LYS A 12 5.26 -0.89 -19.82
C LYS A 12 4.95 0.41 -20.58
N PHE A 13 5.32 0.48 -21.85
CA PHE A 13 5.10 1.67 -22.67
C PHE A 13 3.84 1.49 -23.50
N SER A 14 2.91 2.44 -23.39
CA SER A 14 1.73 2.51 -24.24
C SER A 14 1.88 3.70 -25.18
N PHE A 15 1.57 3.51 -26.47
CA PHE A 15 1.48 4.64 -27.40
C PHE A 15 0.34 5.60 -27.01
N GLY A 16 -0.68 5.12 -26.29
CA GLY A 16 -1.73 5.97 -25.72
C GLY A 16 -1.19 7.04 -24.77
N ASP A 17 -0.09 6.77 -24.05
CA ASP A 17 0.52 7.74 -23.12
C ASP A 17 0.98 9.03 -23.85
N LEU A 18 1.33 8.92 -25.14
CA LEU A 18 1.73 10.07 -25.96
C LEU A 18 0.53 10.92 -26.38
N GLU A 19 -0.60 10.28 -26.69
CA GLU A 19 -1.84 10.98 -27.03
C GLU A 19 -2.41 11.68 -25.81
N GLU A 20 -2.41 11.01 -24.65
CA GLU A 20 -2.84 11.59 -23.38
C GLU A 20 -1.98 12.78 -22.96
N ARG A 21 -0.67 12.75 -23.25
CA ARG A 21 0.24 13.86 -22.93
C ARG A 21 -0.16 15.18 -23.60
N LYS A 22 -0.88 15.15 -24.72
CA LYS A 22 -1.39 16.36 -25.40
C LYS A 22 -2.45 17.09 -24.56
N TYR A 23 -3.11 16.38 -23.64
CA TYR A 23 -4.16 16.90 -22.78
C TYR A 23 -3.65 17.26 -21.37
N TRP A 24 -2.34 17.50 -21.22
CA TRP A 24 -1.72 17.78 -19.92
C TRP A 24 -2.44 18.88 -19.14
N ASP A 25 -2.70 20.03 -19.78
CA ASP A 25 -3.36 21.16 -19.13
C ASP A 25 -4.79 20.82 -18.71
N ALA A 26 -5.55 20.12 -19.57
CA ALA A 26 -6.90 19.67 -19.25
C ALA A 26 -6.94 18.67 -18.09
N TYR A 27 -5.93 17.80 -17.97
CA TYR A 27 -5.78 16.93 -16.81
C TYR A 27 -5.48 17.72 -15.55
N MET A 28 -4.59 18.72 -15.61
CA MET A 28 -4.27 19.58 -14.45
C MET A 28 -5.52 20.31 -13.96
N ASP A 29 -6.29 20.92 -14.88
CA ASP A 29 -7.55 21.59 -14.55
C ASP A 29 -8.55 20.64 -13.88
N ALA A 30 -8.70 19.42 -14.42
CA ALA A 30 -9.57 18.40 -13.84
C ALA A 30 -9.12 17.94 -12.45
N TYR A 31 -7.80 17.77 -12.23
CA TYR A 31 -7.25 17.43 -10.91
C TYR A 31 -7.47 18.56 -9.91
N GLU A 32 -7.25 19.82 -10.30
CA GLU A 32 -7.47 20.97 -9.44
C GLU A 32 -8.94 21.10 -9.02
N ASP A 33 -9.87 20.96 -9.97
CA ASP A 33 -11.30 21.03 -9.69
C ASP A 33 -11.75 19.88 -8.77
N MET A 34 -11.29 18.65 -9.03
CA MET A 34 -11.57 17.50 -8.17
C MET A 34 -11.07 17.76 -6.74
N ILE A 35 -9.80 18.14 -6.57
CA ILE A 35 -9.22 18.35 -5.23
C ILE A 35 -9.97 19.46 -4.49
N ARG A 36 -10.24 20.59 -5.16
CA ARG A 36 -10.92 21.75 -4.58
C ARG A 36 -12.32 21.40 -4.05
N ASN A 37 -13.05 20.54 -4.75
CA ASN A 37 -14.43 20.23 -4.43
C ASN A 37 -14.62 18.95 -3.60
N THR A 38 -13.57 18.12 -3.43
CA THR A 38 -13.68 16.83 -2.74
C THR A 38 -12.73 16.63 -1.57
N ALA A 39 -11.73 17.50 -1.40
CA ALA A 39 -10.90 17.49 -0.20
C ALA A 39 -11.69 18.01 1.00
N THR A 40 -12.05 17.11 1.92
CA THR A 40 -12.79 17.44 3.15
C THR A 40 -11.91 17.17 4.38
N GLU A 41 -12.31 17.65 5.56
CA GLU A 41 -11.60 17.34 6.81
C GLU A 41 -11.56 15.82 7.09
N ASP A 42 -12.68 15.13 6.87
CA ASP A 42 -12.78 13.69 7.11
C ASP A 42 -12.12 12.84 6.01
N ALA A 43 -11.97 13.39 4.80
CA ALA A 43 -11.35 12.72 3.65
C ALA A 43 -10.44 13.71 2.89
N PRO A 44 -9.24 13.99 3.41
CA PRO A 44 -8.33 14.96 2.81
C PRO A 44 -7.61 14.37 1.58
N TRP A 45 -7.35 15.23 0.59
CA TRP A 45 -6.39 14.93 -0.48
C TRP A 45 -5.00 15.44 -0.11
N HIS A 46 -3.96 14.66 -0.45
CA HIS A 46 -2.56 15.05 -0.30
C HIS A 46 -1.86 15.11 -1.66
N VAL A 47 -1.31 16.27 -2.01
CA VAL A 47 -0.51 16.44 -3.24
C VAL A 47 0.95 16.11 -2.94
N VAL A 48 1.45 14.99 -3.49
CA VAL A 48 2.80 14.49 -3.21
C VAL A 48 3.74 14.69 -4.40
N PRO A 49 4.89 15.37 -4.23
CA PRO A 49 5.90 15.49 -5.28
C PRO A 49 6.46 14.11 -5.69
N ALA A 50 6.19 13.70 -6.94
CA ALA A 50 6.47 12.34 -7.40
C ALA A 50 7.70 12.18 -8.32
N ASN A 51 8.43 13.27 -8.62
CA ASN A 51 9.61 13.23 -9.51
C ASN A 51 10.72 12.33 -8.95
N ASN A 52 10.83 12.25 -7.61
CA ASN A 52 11.71 11.32 -6.94
C ASN A 52 10.91 10.19 -6.28
N LYS A 53 11.08 8.97 -6.80
CA LYS A 53 10.34 7.78 -6.34
C LYS A 53 10.55 7.44 -4.87
N TRP A 54 11.77 7.58 -4.35
CA TRP A 54 12.03 7.22 -2.94
C TRP A 54 11.36 8.24 -2.02
N TYR A 55 11.42 9.52 -2.37
CA TYR A 55 10.82 10.59 -1.59
C TYR A 55 9.30 10.48 -1.57
N ALA A 56 8.68 10.25 -2.74
CA ALA A 56 7.24 10.06 -2.83
C ALA A 56 6.77 8.89 -1.97
N ARG A 57 7.49 7.75 -2.00
CA ARG A 57 7.19 6.59 -1.15
C ARG A 57 7.29 6.91 0.32
N MET A 58 8.33 7.65 0.73
CA MET A 58 8.49 8.07 2.12
C MET A 58 7.32 8.93 2.59
N VAL A 59 6.94 9.95 1.83
CA VAL A 59 5.81 10.84 2.18
C VAL A 59 4.49 10.07 2.28
N ILE A 60 4.20 9.19 1.32
CA ILE A 60 2.99 8.37 1.32
C ILE A 60 2.97 7.42 2.53
N SER A 61 4.11 6.75 2.81
CA SER A 61 4.21 5.83 3.94
C SER A 61 4.04 6.54 5.28
N SER A 62 4.61 7.74 5.44
CA SER A 62 4.42 8.54 6.65
C SER A 62 2.97 8.96 6.84
N ALA A 63 2.32 9.51 5.81
CA ALA A 63 0.91 9.92 5.89
C ALA A 63 -0.02 8.74 6.23
N LEU A 64 0.23 7.56 5.64
CA LEU A 64 -0.53 6.35 5.96
C LEU A 64 -0.29 5.87 7.40
N ALA A 65 0.96 5.88 7.87
CA ALA A 65 1.29 5.50 9.23
C ALA A 65 0.60 6.43 10.25
N GLU A 66 0.70 7.74 10.05
CA GLU A 66 0.04 8.74 10.90
C GLU A 66 -1.49 8.53 10.95
N ALA A 67 -2.13 8.29 9.80
CA ALA A 67 -3.57 8.01 9.74
C ALA A 67 -3.95 6.72 10.48
N LEU A 68 -3.15 5.66 10.34
CA LEU A 68 -3.40 4.38 11.03
C LEU A 68 -3.12 4.46 12.53
N GLU A 69 -2.11 5.22 12.95
CA GLU A 69 -1.79 5.45 14.35
C GLU A 69 -2.89 6.26 15.05
N ALA A 70 -3.48 7.25 14.36
CA ALA A 70 -4.59 8.05 14.89
C ALA A 70 -5.85 7.22 15.19
N LEU A 71 -6.06 6.09 14.50
CA LEU A 71 -7.15 5.14 14.79
C LEU A 71 -6.93 4.38 16.11
N ASP A 72 -5.73 4.42 16.67
CA ASP A 72 -5.28 3.69 17.87
C ASP A 72 -5.69 2.20 17.89
N PRO A 73 -5.39 1.41 16.83
CA PRO A 73 -5.77 0.02 16.77
C PRO A 73 -5.05 -0.79 17.86
N LYS A 74 -5.82 -1.51 18.67
CA LYS A 74 -5.28 -2.44 19.68
C LYS A 74 -5.31 -3.86 19.17
N PHE A 75 -4.27 -4.63 19.48
CA PHE A 75 -4.36 -6.08 19.36
C PHE A 75 -5.52 -6.61 20.23
N PRO A 76 -6.26 -7.63 19.74
CA PRO A 76 -7.32 -8.24 20.53
C PRO A 76 -6.75 -8.80 21.83
N LYS A 77 -7.52 -8.67 22.92
CA LYS A 77 -7.12 -9.25 24.20
C LYS A 77 -7.21 -10.77 24.09
N VAL A 78 -6.12 -11.43 24.44
CA VAL A 78 -6.06 -12.88 24.53
C VAL A 78 -6.34 -13.28 25.96
N ASP A 79 -7.52 -13.85 26.20
CA ASP A 79 -7.89 -14.38 27.52
C ASP A 79 -7.17 -15.70 27.83
N ASP A 80 -7.26 -16.13 29.08
CA ASP A 80 -6.55 -17.32 29.55
C ASP A 80 -7.07 -18.61 28.92
N ASP A 81 -8.35 -18.64 28.50
CA ASP A 81 -8.94 -19.76 27.77
C ASP A 81 -8.29 -19.92 26.39
N TYR A 82 -8.20 -18.81 25.65
CA TYR A 82 -7.57 -18.78 24.34
C TYR A 82 -6.08 -19.11 24.42
N ARG A 83 -5.37 -18.62 25.45
CA ARG A 83 -3.96 -18.98 25.69
C ARG A 83 -3.80 -20.48 25.92
N ARG A 84 -4.70 -21.10 26.68
CA ARG A 84 -4.69 -22.56 26.90
C ARG A 84 -4.89 -23.32 25.58
N ARG A 85 -5.88 -22.91 24.77
CA ARG A 85 -6.15 -23.51 23.45
C ARG A 85 -4.97 -23.38 22.49
N LEU A 86 -4.27 -22.24 22.49
CA LEU A 86 -3.04 -22.07 21.71
C LEU A 86 -1.93 -23.03 22.16
N ALA A 87 -1.76 -23.22 23.47
CA ALA A 87 -0.76 -24.15 24.01
C ALA A 87 -1.08 -25.61 23.63
N GLU A 88 -2.34 -26.01 23.71
CA GLU A 88 -2.82 -27.33 23.28
C GLU A 88 -2.57 -27.54 21.77
N ALA A 89 -2.94 -26.56 20.93
CA ALA A 89 -2.72 -26.60 19.49
C ALA A 89 -1.22 -26.71 19.15
N ARG A 90 -0.36 -25.95 19.85
CA ARG A 90 1.10 -26.04 19.69
C ARG A 90 1.63 -27.44 20.03
N GLY A 91 1.14 -28.04 21.11
CA GLY A 91 1.51 -29.40 21.51
C GLY A 91 1.12 -30.45 20.46
N ALA A 92 -0.10 -30.37 19.94
CA ALA A 92 -0.60 -31.27 18.90
C ALA A 92 0.24 -31.19 17.61
N LEU A 93 0.50 -29.97 17.12
CA LEU A 93 1.30 -29.76 15.90
C LEU A 93 2.74 -30.23 16.06
N ALA A 94 3.36 -30.03 17.24
CA ALA A 94 4.70 -30.51 17.51
C ALA A 94 4.77 -32.05 17.52
N ALA A 95 3.74 -32.72 18.06
CA ALA A 95 3.65 -34.18 18.07
C ALA A 95 3.46 -34.77 16.67
N GLU A 96 2.69 -34.10 15.80
CA GLU A 96 2.53 -34.49 14.39
C GLU A 96 3.84 -34.32 13.60
N ALA A 97 4.53 -33.18 13.76
CA ALA A 97 5.82 -32.93 13.11
C ALA A 97 6.90 -33.95 13.53
N GLY A 98 6.88 -34.40 14.78
CA GLY A 98 7.77 -35.46 15.28
C GLY A 98 7.47 -36.85 14.70
N LYS A 99 6.21 -37.13 14.33
CA LYS A 99 5.80 -38.38 13.69
C LYS A 99 6.20 -38.42 12.20
N GLY A 100 6.11 -37.30 11.49
CA GLY A 100 6.49 -37.21 10.07
C GLY A 100 7.99 -37.33 9.77
N ARG A 101 8.85 -37.21 10.79
CA ARG A 101 10.33 -37.29 10.66
C ARG A 101 10.91 -38.68 10.95
N LYS A 102 10.05 -39.66 11.31
CA LYS A 102 10.42 -41.07 11.56
C LYS A 102 10.02 -42.02 10.42
N GLY A 103 9.68 -41.50 9.25
CA GLY A 103 9.41 -42.27 8.03
C GLY A 103 10.61 -42.25 7.09
#